data_AF-A0A2T5C9P5-F1
#
_entry.id   AF-A0A2T5C9P5-F1
#
_cell.length_a   1.000
_cell.length_b   1.000
_cell.length_c   1.000
_cell.angle_alpha   90.00
_cell.angle_beta   90.00
_cell.angle_gamma   90.00
#
_symmetry.space_group_name_H-M   'P 1'
#
loop_
_entity.id
_entity.type
_entity.pdbx_description
1 polymer ?
#
loop_
_entity_poly.entity_id
_entity_poly.type
_entity_poly.pdbx_seq_one_letter_code
_entity_poly.pdbx_strand_id
1 'polypeptide(L)'
;MLVRSVGSANRIGANSTTSNGWHISSTRWNRAIYFMAWNVLNEMQDHYGSTSTGEMIMKKLLAIAIMAVLLCLSGQVMAETTTDVCVDNGDGTVTDNGTGLMWQKATAGPMNWDAAMSYTSGLSLAGHSDWALADANTLVRLYSSACKSMLEGAADSLYWSYTSTGSEALTVTFNNSDTISVDKSIRHHVRAARQNNEGNTKSICRPWCTE
;
A
#
# COMPACT_ATOMS: atom_id res chain seq x y z
N MET A 1 -19.40 -13.15 -59.79
CA MET A 1 -19.72 -14.47 -59.19
C MET A 1 -20.77 -14.24 -58.11
N LEU A 2 -22.04 -14.47 -58.45
CA LEU A 2 -23.15 -14.56 -57.49
C LEU A 2 -22.97 -15.85 -56.67
N VAL A 3 -23.27 -15.84 -55.38
CA VAL A 3 -24.36 -16.59 -54.68
C VAL A 3 -23.83 -16.89 -53.26
N ARG A 4 -24.56 -16.83 -52.14
CA ARG A 4 -25.89 -16.35 -51.74
C ARG A 4 -25.95 -16.46 -50.19
N SER A 5 -26.71 -15.53 -49.58
CA SER A 5 -27.80 -15.78 -48.59
C SER A 5 -27.42 -16.40 -47.23
N VAL A 6 -28.11 -16.20 -46.09
CA VAL A 6 -29.53 -16.00 -45.83
C VAL A 6 -29.73 -15.32 -44.45
N GLY A 7 -30.81 -14.52 -44.32
CA GLY A 7 -31.68 -14.46 -43.12
C GLY A 7 -31.23 -13.53 -41.99
N SER A 8 -31.81 -12.34 -41.78
CA SER A 8 -33.19 -11.96 -41.42
C SER A 8 -33.52 -12.03 -39.92
N ALA A 9 -33.66 -10.82 -39.37
CA ALA A 9 -34.67 -10.33 -38.43
C ALA A 9 -34.59 -10.62 -36.91
N ASN A 10 -34.64 -9.50 -36.19
CA ASN A 10 -35.45 -9.18 -35.00
C ASN A 10 -34.98 -9.58 -33.58
N ARG A 11 -34.57 -8.53 -32.86
CA ARG A 11 -35.18 -7.94 -31.64
C ARG A 11 -35.26 -8.75 -30.32
N ILE A 12 -34.91 -7.97 -29.27
CA ILE A 12 -35.25 -8.01 -27.83
C ILE A 12 -34.36 -8.87 -26.92
N GLY A 13 -33.81 -8.24 -25.87
CA GLY A 13 -33.49 -8.91 -24.61
C GLY A 13 -32.19 -8.43 -23.97
N ALA A 14 -32.30 -7.85 -22.78
CA ALA A 14 -31.26 -7.15 -22.03
C ALA A 14 -30.24 -8.05 -21.29
N ASN A 15 -29.21 -7.37 -20.77
CA ASN A 15 -28.29 -7.70 -19.66
C ASN A 15 -27.06 -8.59 -19.93
N SER A 16 -25.89 -7.95 -20.01
CA SER A 16 -24.95 -7.93 -18.88
C SER A 16 -23.77 -7.00 -19.17
N THR A 17 -23.54 -6.09 -18.23
CA THR A 17 -22.43 -5.16 -18.11
C THR A 17 -21.18 -5.90 -17.61
N THR A 18 -20.01 -5.65 -18.22
CA THR A 18 -18.69 -5.57 -17.58
C THR A 18 -17.71 -4.97 -18.59
N SER A 19 -17.44 -3.68 -18.46
CA SER A 19 -16.18 -3.14 -17.91
C SER A 19 -15.06 -3.00 -18.95
N ASN A 20 -15.29 -2.13 -19.93
CA ASN A 20 -14.19 -1.48 -20.66
C ASN A 20 -13.85 -0.21 -19.89
N GLY A 21 -12.78 -0.28 -19.08
CA GLY A 21 -12.26 0.84 -18.31
C GLY A 21 -11.85 1.98 -19.24
N TRP A 22 -12.62 3.06 -19.23
CA TRP A 22 -12.20 4.31 -19.83
C TRP A 22 -11.31 5.05 -18.82
N HIS A 23 -10.01 5.07 -19.07
CA HIS A 23 -9.12 6.05 -18.45
C HIS A 23 -9.51 7.44 -18.95
N ILE A 24 -10.31 8.17 -18.17
CA ILE A 24 -10.61 9.57 -18.44
C ILE A 24 -9.50 10.39 -17.79
N SER A 25 -8.63 11.00 -18.60
CA SER A 25 -7.55 11.82 -18.07
C SER A 25 -8.08 13.04 -17.32
N SER A 26 -7.42 13.35 -16.20
CA SER A 26 -7.72 14.44 -15.25
C SER A 26 -7.79 15.84 -15.89
N THR A 27 -7.36 15.99 -17.15
CA THR A 27 -7.40 17.25 -17.88
C THR A 27 -8.80 17.63 -18.35
N ARG A 28 -9.73 16.68 -18.49
CA ARG A 28 -11.12 16.95 -18.91
C ARG A 28 -11.97 17.54 -17.78
N TRP A 29 -11.78 17.07 -16.54
CA TRP A 29 -12.47 17.59 -15.36
C TRP A 29 -12.02 19.02 -15.04
N ASN A 30 -10.72 19.30 -15.10
CA ASN A 30 -10.21 20.64 -14.88
C ASN A 30 -10.80 21.64 -15.89
N ARG A 31 -10.90 21.28 -17.18
CA ARG A 31 -11.52 22.16 -18.18
C ARG A 31 -13.02 22.40 -17.94
N ALA A 32 -13.75 21.39 -17.45
CA ALA A 32 -15.17 21.55 -17.08
C ALA A 32 -15.33 22.46 -15.85
N ILE A 33 -14.45 22.34 -14.86
CA ILE A 33 -14.45 23.17 -13.65
C ILE A 33 -14.11 24.63 -14.01
N TYR A 34 -13.06 24.87 -14.81
CA TYR A 34 -12.72 26.22 -15.25
C TYR A 34 -13.80 26.85 -16.14
N PHE A 35 -14.49 26.07 -16.96
CA PHE A 35 -15.60 26.56 -17.79
C PHE A 35 -16.83 26.94 -16.94
N MET A 36 -17.18 26.13 -15.94
CA MET A 36 -18.25 26.47 -15.00
C MET A 36 -17.88 27.68 -14.14
N ALA A 37 -16.62 27.79 -13.70
CA ALA A 37 -16.12 28.96 -12.98
C ALA A 37 -16.15 30.24 -13.84
N TRP A 38 -15.80 30.13 -15.14
CA TRP A 38 -15.85 31.25 -16.09
C TRP A 38 -17.29 31.73 -16.36
N ASN A 39 -18.23 30.80 -16.54
CA ASN A 39 -19.65 31.15 -16.72
C ASN A 39 -20.22 31.85 -15.50
N VAL A 40 -19.93 31.36 -14.29
CA VAL A 40 -20.36 32.01 -13.05
C VAL A 40 -19.74 33.40 -12.89
N LEU A 41 -18.46 33.58 -13.26
CA LEU A 41 -17.79 34.89 -13.28
C LEU A 41 -18.43 35.87 -14.26
N ASN A 42 -18.86 35.41 -15.44
CA ASN A 42 -19.55 36.24 -16.43
C ASN A 42 -20.97 36.61 -15.98
N GLU A 43 -21.69 35.69 -15.32
CA GLU A 43 -23.04 35.94 -14.79
C GLU A 43 -23.02 36.89 -13.58
N MET A 44 -21.89 36.99 -12.87
CA MET A 44 -21.66 37.96 -11.79
C MET A 44 -21.47 39.41 -12.29
N GLN A 45 -21.38 39.65 -13.60
CA GLN A 45 -21.19 40.98 -14.18
C GLN A 45 -22.50 41.75 -14.42
N ASP A 46 -23.64 41.05 -14.53
CA ASP A 46 -24.92 41.65 -14.98
C ASP A 46 -25.91 42.03 -13.87
N HIS A 47 -25.59 41.81 -12.58
CA HIS A 47 -26.48 42.17 -11.48
C HIS A 47 -25.74 42.84 -10.31
N TYR A 48 -25.56 44.16 -10.37
CA TYR A 48 -25.25 44.98 -9.18
C TYR A 48 -26.11 46.25 -9.13
N GLY A 49 -27.35 46.08 -8.66
CA GLY A 49 -28.23 47.17 -8.21
C GLY A 49 -28.31 47.22 -6.69
N SER A 50 -27.76 48.31 -6.12
CA SER A 50 -27.91 48.91 -4.78
C SER A 50 -28.03 48.02 -3.53
N THR A 51 -26.98 48.01 -2.70
CA THR A 51 -27.04 48.18 -1.22
C THR A 51 -25.65 48.51 -0.69
N SER A 52 -25.58 49.31 0.39
CA SER A 52 -24.39 49.94 0.99
C SER A 52 -23.07 49.16 0.82
N THR A 53 -22.06 49.86 0.28
CA THR A 53 -20.72 49.38 -0.07
C THR A 53 -20.08 48.46 0.98
N GLY A 54 -20.32 48.69 2.28
CA GLY A 54 -19.75 47.87 3.36
C GLY A 54 -20.37 46.47 3.52
N GLU A 55 -21.68 46.33 3.29
CA GLU A 55 -22.39 45.06 3.46
C GLU A 55 -22.09 44.09 2.30
N MET A 56 -21.98 44.62 1.07
CA MET A 56 -21.63 43.83 -0.11
C MET A 56 -20.20 43.29 -0.04
N ILE A 57 -19.26 44.06 0.54
CA ILE A 57 -17.87 43.62 0.71
C ILE A 57 -17.81 42.49 1.74
N MET A 58 -18.53 42.59 2.86
CA MET A 58 -18.55 41.56 3.90
C MET A 58 -19.16 40.24 3.42
N LYS A 59 -20.28 40.28 2.69
CA LYS A 59 -20.92 39.07 2.13
C LYS A 59 -20.02 38.36 1.11
N LYS A 60 -19.28 39.11 0.29
CA LYS A 60 -18.30 38.55 -0.65
C LYS A 60 -17.11 37.90 0.05
N LEU A 61 -16.56 38.55 1.07
CA LEU A 61 -15.46 37.99 1.86
C LEU A 61 -15.87 36.73 2.61
N LEU A 62 -17.09 36.70 3.15
CA LEU A 62 -17.65 35.51 3.82
C LEU A 62 -17.82 34.33 2.84
N ALA A 63 -18.31 34.60 1.63
CA ALA A 63 -18.47 33.56 0.60
C ALA A 63 -17.13 32.97 0.13
N ILE A 64 -16.08 33.80 -0.02
CA ILE A 64 -14.73 33.33 -0.38
C ILE A 64 -14.13 32.48 0.74
N ALA A 65 -14.30 32.89 2.00
CA ALA A 65 -13.84 32.11 3.14
C ALA A 65 -14.55 30.74 3.23
N ILE A 66 -15.87 30.70 3.00
CA ILE A 66 -16.64 29.44 2.97
C ILE A 66 -16.18 28.53 1.83
N MET A 67 -15.95 29.08 0.63
CA MET A 67 -15.44 28.32 -0.50
C MET A 67 -14.02 27.77 -0.25
N ALA A 68 -13.15 28.55 0.38
CA ALA A 68 -11.81 28.10 0.79
C ALA A 68 -11.87 27.00 1.85
N VAL A 69 -12.80 27.11 2.82
CA VAL A 69 -13.03 26.08 3.84
C VAL A 69 -13.62 24.82 3.22
N LEU A 70 -14.56 24.92 2.28
CA LEU A 70 -15.12 23.78 1.56
C LEU A 70 -14.07 23.08 0.68
N LEU A 71 -13.17 23.85 0.05
CA LEU A 71 -12.01 23.30 -0.67
C LEU A 71 -11.03 22.59 0.27
N CYS A 72 -10.75 23.14 1.45
CA CYS A 72 -9.95 22.49 2.48
C CYS A 72 -10.60 21.19 3.00
N LEU A 73 -11.92 21.16 3.14
CA LEU A 73 -12.66 19.96 3.56
C LEU A 73 -12.73 18.89 2.47
N SER A 74 -12.69 19.28 1.19
CA SER A 74 -12.54 18.33 0.08
C SER A 74 -11.12 17.74 -0.06
N GLY A 75 -10.15 18.29 0.70
CA GLY A 75 -8.80 17.75 0.84
C GLY A 75 -8.67 16.65 1.89
N GLN A 76 -9.77 16.14 2.45
CA GLN A 76 -9.72 14.95 3.28
C GLN A 76 -9.29 13.77 2.41
N VAL A 77 -8.02 13.40 2.58
CA VAL A 77 -7.46 12.11 2.20
C VAL A 77 -8.43 11.06 2.74
N MET A 78 -9.18 10.45 1.84
CA MET A 78 -9.85 9.19 2.12
C MET A 78 -8.72 8.22 2.45
N ALA A 79 -8.47 7.99 3.74
CA ALA A 79 -7.92 6.71 4.15
C ALA A 79 -9.01 5.70 3.77
N GLU A 80 -8.91 5.17 2.55
CA GLU A 80 -9.72 4.02 2.16
C GLU A 80 -9.36 2.93 3.17
N THR A 81 -10.25 2.64 4.11
CA THR A 81 -10.22 1.37 4.84
C THR A 81 -10.66 0.27 3.89
N THR A 82 -9.84 0.02 2.89
CA THR A 82 -9.66 -1.34 2.40
C THR A 82 -9.12 -2.11 3.59
N THR A 83 -9.69 -3.28 3.88
CA THR A 83 -9.06 -4.22 4.81
C THR A 83 -7.79 -4.72 4.12
N ASP A 84 -6.75 -3.89 4.17
CA ASP A 84 -5.50 -4.16 3.52
C ASP A 84 -4.86 -5.36 4.22
N VAL A 85 -4.61 -6.42 3.44
CA VAL A 85 -3.91 -7.62 3.91
C VAL A 85 -2.53 -7.24 4.46
N CYS A 86 -1.95 -6.18 3.92
CA CYS A 86 -0.65 -5.65 4.29
C CYS A 86 -0.73 -4.14 4.36
N VAL A 87 -0.23 -3.54 5.44
CA VAL A 87 -0.26 -2.09 5.66
C VAL A 87 1.17 -1.58 5.79
N ASP A 88 1.51 -0.56 5.00
CA ASP A 88 2.73 0.22 5.21
C ASP A 88 2.48 1.23 6.33
N ASN A 89 3.22 1.11 7.44
CA ASN A 89 3.02 1.96 8.61
C ASN A 89 3.69 3.35 8.44
N GLY A 90 4.46 3.57 7.37
CA GLY A 90 5.14 4.84 7.11
C GLY A 90 6.34 5.13 8.02
N ASP A 91 6.70 4.19 8.89
CA ASP A 91 7.80 4.27 9.87
C ASP A 91 8.99 3.34 9.52
N GLY A 92 8.97 2.77 8.31
CA GLY A 92 9.95 1.77 7.87
C GLY A 92 9.53 0.33 8.17
N THR A 93 8.28 0.09 8.55
CA THR A 93 7.72 -1.24 8.78
C THR A 93 6.47 -1.51 7.94
N VAL A 94 6.20 -2.80 7.70
CA VAL A 94 4.99 -3.29 7.01
C VAL A 94 4.31 -4.32 7.89
N THR A 95 3.03 -4.11 8.20
CA THR A 95 2.20 -5.04 8.98
C THR A 95 1.45 -5.96 8.04
N ASP A 96 1.61 -7.27 8.19
CA ASP A 96 0.77 -8.29 7.57
C ASP A 96 -0.38 -8.65 8.53
N ASN A 97 -1.57 -8.15 8.22
CA ASN A 97 -2.79 -8.36 9.01
C ASN A 97 -3.30 -9.81 8.91
N GLY A 98 -2.95 -10.54 7.86
CA GLY A 98 -3.34 -11.94 7.69
C GLY A 98 -2.56 -12.89 8.61
N THR A 99 -1.33 -12.53 8.97
CA THR A 99 -0.48 -13.32 9.88
C THR A 99 -0.32 -12.70 11.26
N GLY A 100 -0.65 -11.42 11.42
CA GLY A 100 -0.41 -10.68 12.66
C GLY A 100 1.08 -10.39 12.89
N LEU A 101 1.87 -10.32 11.82
CA LEU A 101 3.30 -10.07 11.88
C LEU A 101 3.63 -8.69 11.34
N MET A 102 4.67 -8.10 11.88
CA MET A 102 5.22 -6.84 11.41
C MET A 102 6.65 -7.06 10.92
N TRP A 103 6.97 -6.49 9.76
CA TRP A 103 8.18 -6.74 9.02
C TRP A 103 8.99 -5.46 8.86
N GLN A 104 10.31 -5.59 8.92
CA GLN A 104 11.20 -4.53 8.46
C GLN A 104 10.98 -4.32 6.95
N LYS A 105 10.70 -3.08 6.55
CA LYS A 105 10.48 -2.72 5.13
C LYS A 105 11.77 -2.73 4.34
N ALA A 106 12.79 -2.03 4.84
CA ALA A 106 14.12 -1.95 4.26
C ALA A 106 14.89 -3.26 4.48
N THR A 107 15.68 -3.66 3.49
CA THR A 107 16.54 -4.84 3.62
C THR A 107 17.85 -4.49 4.33
N ALA A 108 18.24 -5.30 5.30
CA ALA A 108 19.58 -5.21 5.90
C ALA A 108 20.63 -5.79 4.94
N GLY A 109 21.83 -5.21 4.96
CA GLY A 109 22.96 -5.64 4.13
C GLY A 109 23.36 -7.10 4.39
N PRO A 110 24.10 -7.73 3.47
CA PRO A 110 24.42 -9.14 3.57
C PRO A 110 25.39 -9.40 4.72
N MET A 111 25.10 -10.38 5.57
CA MET A 111 25.91 -10.77 6.74
C MET A 111 25.86 -12.28 6.96
N ASN A 112 26.77 -12.83 7.78
CA ASN A 112 26.74 -14.25 8.11
C ASN A 112 25.57 -14.57 9.06
N TRP A 113 25.25 -15.86 9.22
CA TRP A 113 24.04 -16.27 9.95
C TRP A 113 24.07 -15.84 11.44
N ASP A 114 25.21 -15.94 12.10
CA ASP A 114 25.35 -15.52 13.51
C ASP A 114 25.22 -13.99 13.69
N ALA A 115 25.77 -13.22 12.74
CA ALA A 115 25.58 -11.78 12.69
C ALA A 115 24.13 -11.41 12.38
N ALA A 116 23.44 -12.17 11.52
CA ALA A 116 22.01 -11.99 11.25
C ALA A 116 21.17 -12.16 12.52
N MET A 117 21.47 -13.20 13.30
CA MET A 117 20.81 -13.42 14.59
C MET A 117 21.03 -12.23 15.53
N SER A 118 22.28 -11.79 15.66
CA SER A 118 22.66 -10.68 16.55
C SER A 118 22.08 -9.33 16.08
N TYR A 119 22.03 -9.09 14.77
CA TYR A 119 21.45 -7.90 14.17
C TYR A 119 19.96 -7.83 14.49
N THR A 120 19.20 -8.91 14.25
CA THR A 120 17.76 -8.90 14.49
C THR A 120 17.43 -8.73 15.97
N SER A 121 18.16 -9.39 16.89
CA SER A 121 17.91 -9.24 18.32
C SER A 121 18.35 -7.90 18.91
N GLY A 122 19.28 -7.19 18.25
CA GLY A 122 19.74 -5.86 18.65
C GLY A 122 19.03 -4.72 17.92
N LEU A 123 18.14 -5.02 16.97
CA LEU A 123 17.48 -4.01 16.14
C LEU A 123 16.47 -3.22 16.99
N SER A 124 16.56 -1.89 16.92
CA SER A 124 15.52 -0.99 17.38
C SER A 124 14.97 -0.22 16.18
N LEU A 125 13.69 -0.43 15.86
CA LEU A 125 13.02 0.15 14.70
C LEU A 125 11.55 0.41 15.04
N ALA A 126 11.02 1.55 14.60
CA ALA A 126 9.64 1.97 14.86
C ALA A 126 9.25 1.96 16.36
N GLY A 127 10.21 2.21 17.26
CA GLY A 127 9.98 2.16 18.72
C GLY A 127 9.92 0.74 19.29
N HIS A 128 10.18 -0.29 18.49
CA HIS A 128 10.18 -1.69 18.88
C HIS A 128 11.59 -2.27 18.95
N SER A 129 11.82 -3.18 19.91
CA SER A 129 13.10 -3.87 20.16
C SER A 129 12.96 -5.39 20.25
N ASP A 130 11.78 -5.92 19.97
CA ASP A 130 11.39 -7.34 20.00
C ASP A 130 11.50 -7.98 18.60
N TRP A 131 12.42 -7.48 17.79
CA TRP A 131 12.70 -7.96 16.44
C TRP A 131 13.43 -9.31 16.48
N ALA A 132 13.07 -10.20 15.55
CA ALA A 132 13.65 -11.53 15.46
C ALA A 132 13.85 -11.95 14.00
N LEU A 133 14.78 -12.87 13.77
CA LEU A 133 14.94 -13.52 12.49
C LEU A 133 13.76 -14.46 12.22
N ALA A 134 13.21 -14.38 11.01
CA ALA A 134 12.09 -15.19 10.58
C ALA A 134 12.46 -16.65 10.29
N ASP A 135 11.56 -17.61 10.55
CA ASP A 135 11.76 -18.98 10.08
C ASP A 135 11.61 -19.08 8.55
N ALA A 136 12.08 -20.19 7.97
CA ALA A 136 12.06 -20.36 6.52
C ALA A 136 10.63 -20.34 5.97
N ASN A 137 9.72 -21.07 6.61
CA ASN A 137 8.33 -21.18 6.16
C ASN A 137 7.62 -19.84 6.12
N THR A 138 7.87 -18.97 7.09
CA THR A 138 7.19 -17.69 7.13
C THR A 138 7.80 -16.67 6.18
N LEU A 139 9.11 -16.69 5.95
CA LEU A 139 9.70 -15.93 4.85
C LEU A 139 9.13 -16.34 3.49
N VAL A 140 8.95 -17.65 3.26
CA VAL A 140 8.29 -18.15 2.04
C VAL A 140 6.88 -17.57 1.94
N ARG A 141 6.09 -17.64 3.01
CA ARG A 141 4.73 -17.06 3.04
C ARG A 141 4.74 -15.57 2.74
N LEU A 142 5.64 -14.80 3.36
CA LEU A 142 5.79 -13.37 3.11
C LEU A 142 6.08 -13.06 1.63
N TYR A 143 7.07 -13.73 1.03
CA TYR A 143 7.49 -13.46 -0.35
C TYR A 143 6.52 -14.04 -1.40
N SER A 144 5.65 -14.97 -1.01
CA SER A 144 4.52 -15.42 -1.83
C SER A 144 3.24 -14.57 -1.64
N SER A 145 3.22 -13.68 -0.65
CA SER A 145 2.04 -12.87 -0.31
C SER A 145 1.98 -11.57 -1.10
N ALA A 146 0.81 -10.90 -1.02
CA ALA A 146 0.64 -9.54 -1.52
C ALA A 146 1.57 -8.53 -0.84
N CYS A 147 2.05 -8.81 0.38
CA CYS A 147 2.91 -7.88 1.14
C CYS A 147 4.27 -7.67 0.48
N LYS A 148 4.72 -8.60 -0.36
CA LYS A 148 6.01 -8.52 -1.04
C LYS A 148 6.19 -7.22 -1.82
N SER A 149 5.14 -6.69 -2.44
CA SER A 149 5.21 -5.45 -3.22
C SER A 149 5.52 -4.21 -2.37
N MET A 150 5.27 -4.28 -1.07
CA MET A 150 5.54 -3.20 -0.11
C MET A 150 6.95 -3.28 0.50
N LEU A 151 7.66 -4.38 0.26
CA LEU A 151 8.99 -4.64 0.81
C LEU A 151 10.07 -4.16 -0.15
N GLU A 152 11.11 -3.53 0.40
CA GLU A 152 12.30 -3.19 -0.36
C GLU A 152 13.24 -4.39 -0.40
N GLY A 153 13.64 -4.82 -1.58
CA GLY A 153 14.56 -5.94 -1.75
C GLY A 153 15.23 -5.91 -3.12
N ALA A 154 16.43 -6.44 -3.20
CA ALA A 154 17.09 -6.67 -4.48
C ALA A 154 16.60 -7.96 -5.12
N ALA A 155 16.46 -7.96 -6.46
CA ALA A 155 16.22 -9.16 -7.23
C ALA A 155 17.34 -10.19 -6.97
N ASP A 156 16.97 -11.47 -6.94
CA ASP A 156 17.85 -12.63 -6.75
C ASP A 156 18.61 -12.66 -5.41
N SER A 157 18.17 -11.85 -4.45
CA SER A 157 18.72 -11.85 -3.10
C SER A 157 18.17 -13.01 -2.27
N LEU A 158 19.10 -13.68 -1.59
CA LEU A 158 18.83 -14.71 -0.58
C LEU A 158 18.74 -14.05 0.79
N TYR A 159 17.75 -14.47 1.58
CA TYR A 159 17.51 -13.96 2.92
C TYR A 159 17.70 -15.07 3.93
N TRP A 160 18.47 -14.79 4.98
CA TRP A 160 18.63 -15.73 6.08
C TRP A 160 17.31 -16.00 6.78
N SER A 161 17.11 -17.27 7.13
CA SER A 161 16.07 -17.70 8.06
C SER A 161 16.67 -18.22 9.36
N TYR A 162 15.86 -18.31 10.40
CA TYR A 162 16.23 -18.92 11.67
C TYR A 162 16.40 -20.45 11.56
N THR A 163 15.80 -21.08 10.55
CA THR A 163 15.84 -22.54 10.39
C THR A 163 17.25 -22.98 10.02
N SER A 164 17.85 -23.86 10.84
CA SER A 164 19.23 -24.31 10.61
C SER A 164 19.45 -25.79 10.93
N THR A 165 20.42 -26.39 10.26
CA THR A 165 20.80 -27.80 10.40
C THR A 165 22.32 -27.92 10.45
N GLY A 166 22.88 -28.14 11.65
CA GLY A 166 24.32 -28.24 11.84
C GLY A 166 25.05 -26.94 11.47
N SER A 167 25.98 -27.03 10.51
CA SER A 167 26.77 -25.91 9.98
C SER A 167 26.05 -25.07 8.92
N GLU A 168 24.85 -25.48 8.50
CA GLU A 168 24.07 -24.80 7.46
C GLU A 168 22.81 -24.16 8.02
N ALA A 169 22.32 -23.15 7.32
CA ALA A 169 21.01 -22.55 7.57
C ALA A 169 20.22 -22.37 6.28
N LEU A 170 18.90 -22.40 6.39
CA LEU A 170 18.03 -22.19 5.26
C LEU A 170 17.97 -20.70 4.92
N THR A 171 18.03 -20.41 3.63
CA THR A 171 17.77 -19.11 3.05
C THR A 171 16.53 -19.17 2.19
N VAL A 172 15.84 -18.04 2.07
CA VAL A 172 14.68 -17.88 1.18
C VAL A 172 14.99 -16.83 0.13
N THR A 173 14.77 -17.17 -1.12
CA THR A 173 14.99 -16.25 -2.24
C THR A 173 13.81 -15.29 -2.36
N PHE A 174 14.09 -13.99 -2.51
CA PHE A 174 13.04 -12.96 -2.58
C PHE A 174 12.10 -13.10 -3.79
N ASN A 175 12.62 -13.59 -4.92
CA ASN A 175 11.89 -13.61 -6.19
C ASN A 175 10.89 -14.75 -6.32
N ASN A 176 11.33 -15.98 -6.11
CA ASN A 176 10.53 -17.21 -6.27
C ASN A 176 10.07 -17.81 -4.93
N SER A 177 10.52 -17.28 -3.79
CA SER A 177 10.24 -17.85 -2.47
C SER A 177 10.78 -19.28 -2.30
N ASP A 178 11.82 -19.65 -3.05
CA ASP A 178 12.46 -20.96 -2.91
C ASP A 178 13.41 -20.99 -1.71
N THR A 179 13.52 -22.16 -1.09
CA THR A 179 14.38 -22.41 0.07
C THR A 179 15.66 -23.13 -0.33
N ILE A 180 16.80 -22.67 0.18
CA ILE A 180 18.12 -23.26 -0.11
C ILE A 180 18.92 -23.38 1.19
N SER A 181 19.51 -24.54 1.44
CA SER A 181 20.46 -24.74 2.56
C SER A 181 21.85 -24.27 2.15
N VAL A 182 22.45 -23.42 2.96
CA VAL A 182 23.77 -22.83 2.69
C VAL A 182 24.60 -22.74 3.98
N ASP A 183 25.92 -22.74 3.82
CA ASP A 183 26.86 -22.63 4.94
C ASP A 183 26.68 -21.30 5.69
N LYS A 184 26.64 -21.37 7.03
CA LYS A 184 26.40 -20.22 7.91
C LYS A 184 27.44 -19.10 7.80
N SER A 185 28.62 -19.38 7.24
CA SER A 185 29.68 -18.39 7.00
C SER A 185 29.42 -17.47 5.80
N ILE A 186 28.53 -17.86 4.89
CA ILE A 186 28.20 -17.08 3.69
C ILE A 186 27.42 -15.82 4.09
N ARG A 187 27.50 -14.75 3.29
CA ARG A 187 26.81 -13.49 3.57
C ARG A 187 25.52 -13.39 2.75
N HIS A 188 24.38 -13.34 3.44
CA HIS A 188 23.06 -13.17 2.85
C HIS A 188 22.28 -12.06 3.55
N HIS A 189 21.24 -11.56 2.87
CA HIS A 189 20.42 -10.47 3.37
C HIS A 189 19.59 -10.91 4.57
N VAL A 190 19.13 -9.93 5.34
CA VAL A 190 18.36 -10.17 6.55
C VAL A 190 17.14 -9.27 6.55
N ARG A 191 16.01 -9.84 6.94
CA ARG A 191 14.77 -9.12 7.19
C ARG A 191 14.26 -9.51 8.56
N ALA A 192 14.17 -8.53 9.45
CA ALA A 192 13.62 -8.74 10.77
C ALA A 192 12.08 -8.80 10.71
N ALA A 193 11.50 -9.61 11.59
CA ALA A 193 10.08 -9.61 11.87
C ALA A 193 9.80 -9.67 13.36
N ARG A 194 8.60 -9.24 13.74
CA ARG A 194 8.08 -9.27 15.11
C ARG A 194 6.60 -9.61 15.10
N GLN A 195 6.08 -10.00 16.26
CA GLN A 195 4.64 -10.17 16.44
C GLN A 195 3.98 -8.79 16.53
N ASN A 196 2.89 -8.57 15.82
CA ASN A 196 2.05 -7.40 16.06
C ASN A 196 1.14 -7.68 17.26
N ASN A 197 1.56 -7.25 18.44
CA ASN A 197 0.86 -7.47 19.72
C ASN A 197 -0.12 -6.35 20.09
N GLU A 198 -0.55 -5.51 19.14
CA GLU A 198 -1.61 -4.53 19.40
C GLU A 198 -2.89 -5.24 19.86
N GLY A 199 -3.07 -5.35 21.18
CA GLY A 199 -4.20 -6.01 21.83
C GLY A 199 -3.99 -7.43 22.36
N ASN A 200 -2.80 -8.05 22.24
CA ASN A 200 -2.55 -9.41 22.75
C ASN A 200 -1.35 -9.45 23.73
N THR A 201 -1.61 -9.74 25.01
CA THR A 201 -0.61 -9.80 26.09
C THR A 201 0.20 -11.11 26.12
N LYS A 202 0.14 -11.93 25.08
CA LYS A 202 0.78 -13.25 25.05
C LYS A 202 2.03 -13.22 24.16
N SER A 203 3.15 -12.70 24.67
CA SER A 203 4.44 -12.77 23.95
C SER A 203 5.59 -13.16 24.89
N ILE A 204 5.69 -14.45 25.19
CA ILE A 204 6.88 -15.04 25.84
C ILE A 204 7.76 -15.79 24.82
N CYS A 205 7.30 -15.97 23.58
CA CYS A 205 7.97 -16.76 22.56
C CYS A 205 8.32 -15.93 21.30
N ARG A 206 9.29 -16.42 20.50
CA ARG A 206 9.56 -15.84 19.17
C ARG A 206 8.28 -15.85 18.31
N PRO A 207 8.13 -14.93 17.35
CA PRO A 207 6.89 -14.79 16.54
C PRO A 207 6.45 -16.06 15.80
N TRP A 208 7.34 -17.06 15.71
CA TRP A 208 7.19 -18.30 14.95
C TRP A 208 6.92 -19.53 15.82
N CYS A 209 6.82 -19.36 17.14
CA CYS A 209 6.54 -20.48 18.02
C CYS A 209 5.08 -20.89 17.84
N THR A 210 4.86 -22.02 17.17
CA THR A 210 3.62 -22.79 17.30
C THR A 210 3.49 -23.27 18.75
N GLU A 211 2.35 -23.01 19.39
CA GLU A 211 2.00 -23.63 20.69
C GLU A 211 1.96 -25.16 20.60
#